data_AF-A0A068TK31-F1
#
_entry.id   AF-A0A068TK31-F1
#
_cell.length_a   1.000
_cell.length_b   1.000
_cell.length_c   1.000
_cell.angle_alpha   90.00
_cell.angle_beta   90.00
_cell.angle_gamma   90.00
#
_symmetry.space_group_name_H-M   'P 1'
#
loop_
_entity.id
_entity.type
_entity.pdbx_description
1 polymer ?
#
loop_
_entity_poly.entity_id
_entity_poly.type
_entity_poly.pdbx_seq_one_letter_code
_entity_poly.pdbx_strand_id
1 'polypeptide(L)'
;EDWSHNDPAYMQAHGNDQLTMDDYMHTQLIWSLTKPEAQRGTMARFMDFYLTNRANDDTENTAQPSYSFVRAHDSEVQTVIAEIVTKLHPEAGNGLMPTEEQMAEAFKIYNADQKKAVKTYTHYNMPSAYAMLLTNKDVIPRIYYGDLYTDDGQFMATKSPYFDAILAMLQARTKYVAGGQTMAVDQHDVLTSVRFGKGAMTASDLGNAETRTEGVGLIISNNPKLQLGQQDNVVLHMGLAHANQAFRAVVLTTATGLTIYNDDDAPIRYTDNKGDLIFNNHDVYGVLNPQVSGFLAMWVPTGAPANQDARSTASTNSSTDGSAYHSNAALDSQVIFESFSN
;
A
#
# COMPACT_ATOMS: atom_id res chain seq x y z
N GLU A 1 4.99 18.45 8.25
CA GLU A 1 5.09 17.18 8.97
C GLU A 1 4.43 17.38 10.32
N ASP A 2 3.17 16.99 10.34
CA ASP A 2 2.14 17.43 11.26
C ASP A 2 1.53 16.18 11.89
N TRP A 3 2.15 15.73 12.99
CA TRP A 3 1.92 14.42 13.61
C TRP A 3 0.66 14.35 14.47
N SER A 4 0.06 15.48 14.83
CA SER A 4 -1.10 15.48 15.72
C SER A 4 -2.36 15.14 14.94
N HIS A 5 -3.20 14.26 15.48
CA HIS A 5 -4.49 13.90 14.85
C HIS A 5 -5.48 15.07 14.76
N ASN A 6 -5.18 16.22 15.38
CA ASN A 6 -5.97 17.44 15.23
C ASN A 6 -5.50 18.31 14.04
N ASP A 7 -4.30 18.06 13.52
CA ASP A 7 -3.69 18.88 12.48
C ASP A 7 -4.48 18.84 11.16
N PRO A 8 -5.05 17.69 10.71
CA PRO A 8 -5.90 17.66 9.52
C PRO A 8 -7.08 18.64 9.57
N ALA A 9 -7.78 18.73 10.71
CA ALA A 9 -8.89 19.67 10.90
C ALA A 9 -8.42 21.14 10.92
N TYR A 10 -7.24 21.39 11.50
CA TYR A 10 -6.60 22.69 11.45
C TYR A 10 -6.27 23.08 10.00
N MET A 11 -5.66 22.18 9.22
CA MET A 11 -5.32 22.42 7.81
C MET A 11 -6.56 22.71 6.97
N GLN A 12 -7.65 21.95 7.19
CA GLN A 12 -8.94 22.20 6.53
C GLN A 12 -9.46 23.61 6.81
N ALA A 13 -9.42 24.05 8.08
CA ALA A 13 -9.87 25.38 8.48
C ALA A 13 -9.01 26.52 7.90
N HIS A 14 -7.79 26.21 7.46
CA HIS A 14 -6.85 27.17 6.84
C HIS A 14 -6.76 27.00 5.31
N GLY A 15 -7.76 26.34 4.71
CA GLY A 15 -7.91 26.27 3.26
C GLY A 15 -7.00 25.25 2.59
N ASN A 16 -6.50 24.26 3.34
CA ASN A 16 -5.62 23.21 2.81
C ASN A 16 -4.51 23.78 1.92
N ASP A 17 -3.83 24.83 2.36
CA ASP A 17 -2.76 25.50 1.63
C ASP A 17 -1.48 24.63 1.57
N GLN A 18 -1.37 23.65 2.47
CA GLN A 18 -0.48 22.49 2.37
C GLN A 18 -1.24 21.18 2.64
N LEU A 19 -0.69 20.05 2.21
CA LEU A 19 -1.23 18.73 2.52
C LEU A 19 -0.86 18.33 3.95
N THR A 20 -1.84 17.84 4.70
CA THR A 20 -1.65 17.18 6.00
C THR A 20 -1.22 15.72 5.81
N MET A 21 -0.51 15.14 6.77
CA MET A 21 -0.28 13.69 6.76
C MET A 21 -1.52 12.92 7.26
N ASP A 22 -1.85 11.81 6.60
CA ASP A 22 -2.79 10.81 7.12
C ASP A 22 -2.05 9.88 8.08
N ASP A 23 -1.85 10.34 9.32
CA ASP A 23 -1.16 9.56 10.36
C ASP A 23 -1.98 8.33 10.80
N TYR A 24 -3.30 8.33 10.62
CA TYR A 24 -4.12 7.14 10.84
C TYR A 24 -3.73 6.02 9.87
N MET A 25 -3.59 6.35 8.58
CA MET A 25 -3.14 5.41 7.57
C MET A 25 -1.70 4.97 7.82
N HIS A 26 -0.77 5.90 8.07
CA HIS A 26 0.62 5.57 8.44
C HIS A 26 0.66 4.59 9.62
N THR A 27 -0.08 4.89 10.68
CA THR A 27 -0.18 4.06 11.89
C THR A 27 -0.69 2.66 11.56
N GLN A 28 -1.73 2.48 10.74
CA GLN A 28 -2.23 1.13 10.43
C GLN A 28 -1.30 0.37 9.49
N LEU A 29 -0.64 1.06 8.53
CA LEU A 29 0.43 0.44 7.74
C LEU A 29 1.50 -0.14 8.67
N ILE A 30 1.87 0.58 9.72
CA ILE A 30 2.86 0.10 10.68
C ILE A 30 2.29 -1.03 11.58
N TRP A 31 1.23 -0.74 12.33
CA TRP A 31 0.76 -1.62 13.39
C TRP A 31 0.01 -2.85 12.90
N SER A 32 -0.64 -2.80 11.74
CA SER A 32 -1.38 -3.95 11.20
C SER A 32 -0.58 -4.74 10.17
N LEU A 33 0.53 -4.23 9.64
CA LEU A 33 1.33 -4.97 8.64
C LEU A 33 2.77 -5.18 9.05
N THR A 34 3.47 -4.13 9.49
CA THR A 34 4.94 -4.18 9.55
C THR A 34 5.52 -4.60 10.89
N LYS A 35 4.78 -4.45 12.00
CA LYS A 35 5.23 -4.93 13.32
C LYS A 35 5.33 -6.47 13.37
N PRO A 36 6.13 -7.03 14.30
CA PRO A 36 6.20 -8.48 14.53
C PRO A 36 4.84 -9.09 14.90
N GLU A 37 4.62 -10.39 14.61
CA GLU A 37 3.34 -11.09 14.85
C GLU A 37 2.80 -10.88 16.29
N ALA A 38 3.67 -10.89 17.30
CA ALA A 38 3.27 -10.71 18.70
C ALA A 38 2.75 -9.30 19.06
N GLN A 39 3.00 -8.30 18.21
CA GLN A 39 2.59 -6.90 18.43
C GLN A 39 1.62 -6.40 17.34
N ARG A 40 1.46 -7.17 16.27
CA ARG A 40 0.70 -6.76 15.09
C ARG A 40 -0.80 -6.79 15.40
N GLY A 41 -1.46 -5.68 15.09
CA GLY A 41 -2.92 -5.56 15.17
C GLY A 41 -3.62 -6.31 14.04
N THR A 42 -4.94 -6.42 14.13
CA THR A 42 -5.78 -7.03 13.09
C THR A 42 -5.86 -6.17 11.83
N MET A 43 -6.23 -6.79 10.71
CA MET A 43 -6.55 -6.08 9.48
C MET A 43 -7.82 -5.21 9.62
N ALA A 44 -8.78 -5.63 10.47
CA ALA A 44 -9.99 -4.86 10.77
C ALA A 44 -9.72 -3.42 11.22
N ARG A 45 -8.53 -3.13 11.78
CA ARG A 45 -8.15 -1.78 12.20
C ARG A 45 -8.11 -0.75 11.06
N PHE A 46 -7.89 -1.18 9.81
CA PHE A 46 -8.02 -0.29 8.64
C PHE A 46 -9.46 0.23 8.47
N MET A 47 -10.45 -0.47 9.04
CA MET A 47 -11.86 -0.08 9.03
C MET A 47 -12.26 0.73 10.27
N ASP A 48 -11.43 0.73 11.32
CA ASP A 48 -11.74 1.39 12.60
C ASP A 48 -11.01 2.73 12.79
N PHE A 49 -9.80 2.85 12.22
CA PHE A 49 -8.91 3.98 12.43
C PHE A 49 -8.50 4.57 11.08
N TYR A 50 -9.19 5.64 10.67
CA TYR A 50 -8.98 6.28 9.38
C TYR A 50 -9.18 7.78 9.45
N LEU A 51 -8.50 8.52 8.57
CA LEU A 51 -8.90 9.88 8.19
C LEU A 51 -10.03 9.82 7.14
N THR A 52 -9.91 8.93 6.16
CA THR A 52 -10.91 8.67 5.11
C THR A 52 -11.46 7.26 5.21
N ASN A 53 -12.78 7.13 5.39
CA ASN A 53 -13.44 5.83 5.41
C ASN A 53 -13.49 5.23 4.00
N ARG A 54 -12.75 4.14 3.78
CA ARG A 54 -12.66 3.47 2.48
C ARG A 54 -13.57 2.26 2.33
N ALA A 55 -14.50 2.04 3.26
CA ALA A 55 -15.47 0.96 3.16
C ALA A 55 -16.28 1.05 1.86
N ASN A 56 -16.78 2.26 1.57
CA ASN A 56 -17.43 2.64 0.31
C ASN A 56 -17.07 4.12 0.06
N ASP A 57 -15.94 4.35 -0.61
CA ASP A 57 -15.48 5.69 -0.96
C ASP A 57 -15.80 5.98 -2.43
N ASP A 58 -16.96 6.59 -2.64
CA ASP A 58 -17.60 6.82 -3.94
C ASP A 58 -17.80 8.31 -4.27
N THR A 59 -17.15 9.22 -3.53
CA THR A 59 -17.31 10.68 -3.70
C THR A 59 -16.01 11.37 -4.09
N GLU A 60 -16.08 12.60 -4.60
CA GLU A 60 -14.89 13.43 -4.85
C GLU A 60 -15.04 14.79 -4.18
N ASN A 61 -13.91 15.39 -3.79
CA ASN A 61 -13.79 16.68 -3.11
C ASN A 61 -14.48 16.72 -1.74
N THR A 62 -14.64 15.55 -1.10
CA THR A 62 -15.27 15.39 0.22
C THR A 62 -14.25 15.05 1.30
N ALA A 63 -13.31 14.14 1.00
CA ALA A 63 -12.26 13.72 1.89
C ALA A 63 -11.23 14.84 2.12
N GLN A 64 -10.56 14.79 3.27
CA GLN A 64 -9.45 15.68 3.59
C GLN A 64 -8.26 15.38 2.67
N PRO A 65 -7.81 16.32 1.82
CA PRO A 65 -6.63 16.11 0.99
C PRO A 65 -5.41 15.89 1.88
N SER A 66 -4.72 14.77 1.67
CA SER A 66 -3.64 14.31 2.54
C SER A 66 -2.61 13.49 1.76
N TYR A 67 -1.46 13.25 2.39
CA TYR A 67 -0.48 12.26 1.95
C TYR A 67 -0.23 11.23 3.04
N SER A 68 0.21 10.03 2.69
CA SER A 68 0.64 9.02 3.66
C SER A 68 1.90 8.31 3.18
N PHE A 69 2.61 7.67 4.10
CA PHE A 69 3.84 6.93 3.82
C PHE A 69 3.94 5.70 4.72
N VAL A 70 4.75 4.72 4.31
CA VAL A 70 5.11 3.59 5.17
C VAL A 70 6.26 3.97 6.09
N ARG A 71 7.35 4.51 5.53
CA ARG A 71 8.54 4.98 6.26
C ARG A 71 8.96 6.36 5.74
N ALA A 72 9.84 7.02 6.49
CA ALA A 72 10.50 8.27 6.12
C ALA A 72 11.98 8.22 6.55
N HIS A 73 12.77 9.23 6.18
CA HIS A 73 14.18 9.29 6.60
C HIS A 73 14.38 9.19 8.13
N ASP A 74 13.42 9.67 8.91
CA ASP A 74 13.42 9.66 10.37
C ASP A 74 12.38 8.68 10.97
N SER A 75 11.22 8.52 10.34
CA SER A 75 10.16 7.61 10.78
C SER A 75 10.45 6.17 10.38
N GLU A 76 10.58 5.31 11.40
CA GLU A 76 10.79 3.86 11.25
C GLU A 76 12.09 3.50 10.49
N VAL A 77 13.10 4.37 10.54
CA VAL A 77 14.48 4.11 10.06
C VAL A 77 15.49 4.39 11.17
N GLN A 78 15.70 5.67 11.50
CA GLN A 78 16.74 6.07 12.45
C GLN A 78 16.53 5.48 13.85
N THR A 79 15.27 5.29 14.26
CA THR A 79 14.92 4.68 15.55
C THR A 79 15.23 3.18 15.58
N VAL A 80 15.09 2.49 14.45
CA VAL A 80 15.44 1.06 14.31
C VAL A 80 16.97 0.90 14.35
N ILE A 81 17.70 1.77 13.64
CA ILE A 81 19.17 1.79 13.70
C ILE A 81 19.65 2.11 15.11
N ALA A 82 19.05 3.11 15.77
CA ALA A 82 19.35 3.48 17.14
C ALA A 82 19.11 2.32 18.12
N GLU A 83 18.03 1.54 17.94
CA GLU A 83 17.79 0.33 18.75
C GLU A 83 18.94 -0.69 18.62
N ILE A 84 19.40 -0.93 17.39
CA ILE A 84 20.52 -1.84 17.12
C ILE A 84 21.80 -1.29 17.77
N VAL A 85 22.08 0.01 17.61
CA VAL A 85 23.24 0.68 18.20
C VAL A 85 23.21 0.56 19.72
N THR A 86 22.13 0.96 20.40
CA THR A 86 22.03 0.92 21.86
C THR A 86 22.18 -0.51 22.41
N LYS A 87 21.78 -1.54 21.66
CA LYS A 87 21.94 -2.94 22.08
C LYS A 87 23.37 -3.46 21.96
N LEU A 88 24.12 -2.99 20.97
CA LEU A 88 25.53 -3.34 20.77
C LEU A 88 26.47 -2.48 21.63
N HIS A 89 26.12 -1.20 21.78
CA HIS A 89 26.91 -0.12 22.36
C HIS A 89 26.06 0.66 23.38
N PRO A 90 25.76 0.10 24.57
CA PRO A 90 24.89 0.74 25.56
C PRO A 90 25.39 2.12 26.04
N GLU A 91 26.70 2.38 25.92
CA GLU A 91 27.33 3.66 26.23
C GLU A 91 26.98 4.78 25.22
N ALA A 92 26.47 4.43 24.04
CA ALA A 92 26.00 5.39 23.03
C ALA A 92 24.66 6.06 23.40
N GLY A 93 24.15 5.82 24.62
CA GLY A 93 22.93 6.41 25.14
C GLY A 93 21.71 6.01 24.31
N ASN A 94 21.05 6.99 23.70
CA ASN A 94 19.85 6.76 22.89
C ASN A 94 20.13 6.23 21.47
N GLY A 95 21.39 6.06 21.09
CA GLY A 95 21.77 5.48 19.79
C GLY A 95 21.53 6.40 18.58
N LEU A 96 21.02 7.62 18.77
CA LEU A 96 20.70 8.58 17.68
C LEU A 96 21.91 9.40 17.23
N MET A 97 23.04 9.29 17.92
CA MET A 97 24.31 9.92 17.54
C MET A 97 25.45 8.88 17.53
N PRO A 98 25.36 7.83 16.70
CA PRO A 98 26.39 6.81 16.62
C PRO A 98 27.67 7.37 16.00
N THR A 99 28.81 6.77 16.35
CA THR A 99 30.02 6.94 15.54
C THR A 99 29.87 6.25 14.18
N GLU A 100 30.72 6.59 13.22
CA GLU A 100 30.72 5.93 11.90
C GLU A 100 30.90 4.41 12.01
N GLU A 101 31.74 3.94 12.92
CA GLU A 101 31.97 2.51 13.18
C GLU A 101 30.72 1.82 13.75
N GLN A 102 30.06 2.45 14.74
CA GLN A 102 28.82 1.92 15.33
C GLN A 102 27.69 1.84 14.30
N MET A 103 27.59 2.87 13.45
CA MET A 103 26.61 2.93 12.38
C MET A 103 26.85 1.85 11.31
N ALA A 104 28.11 1.66 10.88
CA ALA A 104 28.45 0.59 9.93
C ALA A 104 28.14 -0.82 10.48
N GLU A 105 28.39 -1.05 11.77
CA GLU A 105 28.04 -2.31 12.43
C GLU A 105 26.51 -2.52 12.50
N ALA A 106 25.76 -1.47 12.86
CA ALA A 106 24.31 -1.52 12.92
C ALA A 106 23.68 -1.78 11.54
N PHE A 107 24.16 -1.12 10.48
CA PHE A 107 23.68 -1.36 9.13
C PHE A 107 23.95 -2.77 8.61
N LYS A 108 25.08 -3.38 9.00
CA LYS A 108 25.35 -4.79 8.67
C LYS A 108 24.29 -5.71 9.27
N ILE A 109 23.84 -5.46 10.50
CA ILE A 109 22.77 -6.23 11.16
C ILE A 109 21.43 -5.95 10.49
N TYR A 110 21.11 -4.67 10.30
CA TYR A 110 19.87 -4.21 9.70
C TYR A 110 19.66 -4.80 8.28
N ASN A 111 20.66 -4.67 7.40
CA ASN A 111 20.60 -5.18 6.03
C ASN A 111 20.51 -6.72 5.95
N ALA A 112 21.12 -7.42 6.90
CA ALA A 112 20.96 -8.87 7.02
C ALA A 112 19.57 -9.24 7.54
N ASP A 113 19.03 -8.46 8.47
CA ASP A 113 17.70 -8.68 9.06
C ASP A 113 16.56 -8.47 8.05
N GLN A 114 16.66 -7.44 7.19
CA GLN A 114 15.70 -7.19 6.11
C GLN A 114 15.51 -8.41 5.19
N LYS A 115 16.50 -9.29 5.07
CA LYS A 115 16.47 -10.47 4.20
C LYS A 115 15.95 -11.74 4.89
N LYS A 116 15.66 -11.68 6.20
CA LYS A 116 15.12 -12.83 6.95
C LYS A 116 13.60 -12.90 6.84
N ALA A 117 13.08 -14.12 6.91
CA ALA A 117 11.67 -14.38 7.11
C ALA A 117 11.22 -14.03 8.55
N VAL A 118 12.05 -14.35 9.55
CA VAL A 118 11.87 -13.92 10.94
C VAL A 118 12.84 -12.77 11.20
N LYS A 119 12.28 -11.56 11.21
CA LYS A 119 12.98 -10.29 11.42
C LYS A 119 13.00 -9.93 12.91
N THR A 120 14.13 -9.44 13.38
CA THR A 120 14.31 -8.95 14.75
C THR A 120 14.03 -7.45 14.86
N TYR A 121 14.47 -6.68 13.87
CA TYR A 121 14.48 -5.21 13.90
C TYR A 121 13.66 -4.61 12.76
N THR A 122 13.74 -5.23 11.59
CA THR A 122 13.21 -4.65 10.35
C THR A 122 11.75 -5.01 10.12
N HIS A 123 11.08 -4.16 9.35
CA HIS A 123 9.66 -4.26 9.04
C HIS A 123 9.28 -5.52 8.25
N TYR A 124 8.20 -6.16 8.67
CA TYR A 124 7.50 -7.19 7.90
C TYR A 124 6.59 -6.57 6.83
N ASN A 125 6.08 -7.39 5.89
CA ASN A 125 4.98 -7.03 4.98
C ASN A 125 5.13 -5.70 4.23
N MET A 126 6.37 -5.25 3.96
CA MET A 126 6.61 -3.99 3.23
C MET A 126 5.88 -3.95 1.88
N PRO A 127 5.87 -5.02 1.06
CA PRO A 127 5.05 -5.04 -0.15
C PRO A 127 3.55 -4.89 0.10
N SER A 128 2.99 -5.49 1.15
CA SER A 128 1.55 -5.32 1.46
C SER A 128 1.23 -3.90 1.91
N ALA A 129 2.13 -3.27 2.68
CA ALA A 129 1.99 -1.88 3.11
C ALA A 129 1.99 -0.93 1.90
N TYR A 130 2.92 -1.14 0.95
CA TYR A 130 2.94 -0.39 -0.30
C TYR A 130 1.75 -0.70 -1.21
N ALA A 131 1.26 -1.94 -1.25
CA ALA A 131 0.06 -2.28 -2.02
C ALA A 131 -1.17 -1.49 -1.53
N MET A 132 -1.37 -1.40 -0.21
CA MET A 132 -2.41 -0.56 0.39
C MET A 132 -2.21 0.92 0.04
N LEU A 133 -1.01 1.44 0.31
CA LEU A 133 -0.70 2.86 0.10
C LEU A 133 -0.88 3.28 -1.37
N LEU A 134 -0.44 2.46 -2.32
CA LEU A 134 -0.47 2.77 -3.75
C LEU A 134 -1.84 2.60 -4.39
N THR A 135 -2.77 1.88 -3.76
CA THR A 135 -4.10 1.59 -4.32
C THR A 135 -5.23 2.34 -3.63
N ASN A 136 -5.00 2.90 -2.45
CA ASN A 136 -5.99 3.72 -1.76
C ASN A 136 -6.40 4.96 -2.57
N LYS A 137 -7.69 5.28 -2.51
CA LYS A 137 -8.31 6.51 -2.96
C LYS A 137 -8.15 7.59 -1.88
N ASP A 138 -8.18 8.86 -2.28
CA ASP A 138 -8.16 10.02 -1.39
C ASP A 138 -6.96 10.05 -0.44
N VAL A 139 -5.79 9.73 -0.98
CA VAL A 139 -4.50 9.91 -0.31
C VAL A 139 -3.39 9.91 -1.36
N ILE A 140 -2.48 10.87 -1.25
CA ILE A 140 -1.28 10.89 -2.08
C ILE A 140 -0.24 9.95 -1.45
N PRO A 141 0.19 8.88 -2.13
CA PRO A 141 1.25 8.03 -1.61
C PRO A 141 2.59 8.76 -1.68
N ARG A 142 3.31 8.79 -0.57
CA ARG A 142 4.72 9.17 -0.51
C ARG A 142 5.58 7.91 -0.38
N ILE A 143 6.45 7.71 -1.36
CA ILE A 143 7.38 6.58 -1.43
C ILE A 143 8.69 7.01 -0.82
N TYR A 144 9.23 6.18 0.06
CA TYR A 144 10.51 6.42 0.68
C TYR A 144 11.66 5.82 -0.12
N TYR A 145 12.74 6.57 -0.29
CA TYR A 145 13.96 6.13 -0.98
C TYR A 145 14.50 4.80 -0.44
N GLY A 146 14.60 4.65 0.88
CA GLY A 146 15.16 3.47 1.55
C GLY A 146 14.31 2.20 1.43
N ASP A 147 13.11 2.32 0.86
CA ASP A 147 12.27 1.15 0.51
C ASP A 147 12.52 0.67 -0.92
N LEU A 148 13.12 1.50 -1.77
CA LEU A 148 13.55 1.13 -3.12
C LEU A 148 15.04 0.79 -3.17
N TYR A 149 15.85 1.55 -2.45
CA TYR A 149 17.30 1.40 -2.40
C TYR A 149 17.73 1.18 -0.95
N THR A 150 18.96 0.70 -0.72
CA THR A 150 19.46 0.55 0.65
C THR A 150 19.54 1.92 1.33
N ASP A 151 19.16 1.95 2.62
CA ASP A 151 19.25 3.12 3.48
C ASP A 151 20.71 3.60 3.60
N ASP A 152 21.68 2.68 3.59
CA ASP A 152 23.11 2.96 3.54
C ASP A 152 23.72 2.91 2.13
N GLY A 153 24.89 3.52 1.99
CA GLY A 153 25.72 3.45 0.79
C GLY A 153 25.51 4.59 -0.20
N GLN A 154 25.96 4.39 -1.44
CA GLN A 154 25.89 5.41 -2.49
C GLN A 154 24.48 5.50 -3.08
N PHE A 155 24.07 6.71 -3.43
CA PHE A 155 22.75 7.03 -3.94
C PHE A 155 22.35 6.12 -5.12
N MET A 156 21.24 5.40 -4.97
CA MET A 156 20.65 4.45 -5.91
C MET A 156 21.54 3.26 -6.32
N ALA A 157 22.64 3.01 -5.62
CA ALA A 157 23.61 1.99 -6.03
C ALA A 157 23.12 0.56 -5.80
N THR A 158 22.41 0.32 -4.69
CA THR A 158 21.93 -1.00 -4.29
C THR A 158 20.43 -0.97 -4.08
N LYS A 159 19.70 -1.87 -4.77
CA LYS A 159 18.25 -2.03 -4.59
C LYS A 159 17.93 -2.72 -3.27
N SER A 160 16.83 -2.33 -2.65
CA SER A 160 16.26 -3.03 -1.50
C SER A 160 15.67 -4.39 -1.92
N PRO A 161 15.38 -5.30 -0.98
CA PRO A 161 14.63 -6.53 -1.25
C PRO A 161 13.19 -6.32 -1.74
N TYR A 162 12.67 -5.07 -1.70
CA TYR A 162 11.29 -4.74 -2.03
C TYR A 162 11.16 -3.99 -3.37
N PHE A 163 12.27 -3.58 -3.97
CA PHE A 163 12.31 -2.74 -5.17
C PHE A 163 11.39 -3.24 -6.27
N ASP A 164 11.51 -4.51 -6.69
CA ASP A 164 10.78 -5.00 -7.86
C ASP A 164 9.26 -5.02 -7.59
N ALA A 165 8.84 -5.36 -6.37
CA ALA A 165 7.43 -5.38 -6.00
C ALA A 165 6.83 -3.97 -5.97
N ILE A 166 7.53 -3.01 -5.34
CA ILE A 166 7.08 -1.62 -5.27
C ILE A 166 7.06 -0.99 -6.67
N LEU A 167 8.07 -1.26 -7.50
CA LEU A 167 8.11 -0.79 -8.88
C LEU A 167 6.93 -1.32 -9.70
N ALA A 168 6.62 -2.62 -9.61
CA ALA A 168 5.49 -3.20 -10.31
C ALA A 168 4.16 -2.59 -9.87
N MET A 169 3.99 -2.33 -8.56
CA MET A 169 2.79 -1.67 -8.03
C MET A 169 2.69 -0.19 -8.42
N LEU A 170 3.81 0.54 -8.53
CA LEU A 170 3.85 1.91 -9.04
C LEU A 170 3.46 1.98 -10.52
N GLN A 171 3.95 1.03 -11.33
CA GLN A 171 3.56 0.90 -12.73
C GLN A 171 2.08 0.54 -12.86
N ALA A 172 1.61 -0.43 -12.06
CA ALA A 172 0.20 -0.79 -12.02
C ALA A 172 -0.68 0.37 -11.57
N ARG A 173 -0.23 1.19 -10.62
CA ARG A 173 -0.94 2.40 -10.18
C ARG A 173 -1.25 3.34 -11.34
N THR A 174 -0.21 3.69 -12.11
CA THR A 174 -0.36 4.57 -13.27
C THR A 174 -1.31 3.98 -14.31
N LYS A 175 -1.21 2.66 -14.55
CA LYS A 175 -1.95 1.99 -15.61
C LYS A 175 -3.39 1.65 -15.25
N TYR A 176 -3.71 1.38 -13.98
CA TYR A 176 -4.99 0.77 -13.60
C TYR A 176 -5.72 1.44 -12.42
N VAL A 177 -5.04 2.14 -11.51
CA VAL A 177 -5.65 2.53 -10.23
C VAL A 177 -6.41 3.85 -10.39
N ALA A 178 -7.73 3.76 -10.50
CA ALA A 178 -8.65 4.90 -10.56
C ALA A 178 -10.07 4.51 -10.13
N GLY A 179 -10.98 5.49 -10.08
CA GLY A 179 -12.38 5.28 -9.69
C GLY A 179 -12.60 5.19 -8.19
N GLY A 180 -13.82 4.87 -7.79
CA GLY A 180 -14.20 4.68 -6.39
C GLY A 180 -13.48 3.50 -5.75
N GLN A 181 -13.57 3.42 -4.43
CA GLN A 181 -12.97 2.34 -3.64
C GLN A 181 -13.99 1.63 -2.76
N THR A 182 -13.82 0.32 -2.63
CA THR A 182 -14.39 -0.43 -1.51
C THR A 182 -13.28 -1.17 -0.77
N MET A 183 -13.42 -1.25 0.54
CA MET A 183 -12.52 -1.96 1.43
C MET A 183 -13.33 -2.73 2.45
N ALA A 184 -12.98 -3.99 2.66
CA ALA A 184 -13.65 -4.84 3.62
C ALA A 184 -12.66 -5.80 4.27
N VAL A 185 -13.00 -6.25 5.47
CA VAL A 185 -12.28 -7.31 6.17
C VAL A 185 -13.28 -8.41 6.50
N ASP A 186 -12.95 -9.64 6.10
CA ASP A 186 -13.83 -10.79 6.31
C ASP A 186 -13.67 -11.39 7.72
N GLN A 187 -14.43 -12.46 7.99
CA GLN A 187 -14.39 -13.17 9.27
C GLN A 187 -13.05 -13.86 9.58
N HIS A 188 -12.15 -13.98 8.60
CA HIS A 188 -10.81 -14.55 8.75
C HIS A 188 -9.74 -13.47 8.90
N ASP A 189 -10.13 -12.21 9.08
CA ASP A 189 -9.25 -11.03 9.10
C ASP A 189 -8.44 -10.89 7.80
N VAL A 190 -9.03 -11.29 6.67
CA VAL A 190 -8.49 -11.03 5.34
C VAL A 190 -9.10 -9.74 4.79
N LEU A 191 -8.22 -8.79 4.46
CA LEU A 191 -8.60 -7.53 3.85
C LEU A 191 -8.74 -7.69 2.34
N THR A 192 -9.83 -7.17 1.80
CA THR A 192 -10.04 -6.94 0.38
C THR A 192 -10.15 -5.44 0.11
N SER A 193 -9.51 -4.98 -0.96
CA SER A 193 -9.60 -3.59 -1.42
C SER A 193 -9.74 -3.57 -2.94
N VAL A 194 -10.74 -2.86 -3.44
CA VAL A 194 -11.06 -2.77 -4.87
C VAL A 194 -11.12 -1.32 -5.31
N ARG A 195 -10.51 -1.02 -6.46
CA ARG A 195 -10.74 0.21 -7.22
C ARG A 195 -11.43 -0.14 -8.52
N PHE A 196 -12.49 0.60 -8.88
CA PHE A 196 -13.40 0.25 -9.98
C PHE A 196 -12.93 0.69 -11.38
N GLY A 197 -11.83 1.44 -11.48
CA GLY A 197 -11.39 2.03 -12.73
C GLY A 197 -12.06 3.39 -13.01
N LYS A 198 -11.42 4.20 -13.86
CA LYS A 198 -11.86 5.57 -14.12
C LYS A 198 -13.26 5.60 -14.70
N GLY A 199 -14.10 6.49 -14.17
CA GLY A 199 -15.50 6.62 -14.58
C GLY A 199 -16.49 5.68 -13.88
N ALA A 200 -16.04 4.87 -12.92
CA ALA A 200 -16.89 4.12 -12.00
C ALA A 200 -16.55 4.49 -10.54
N MET A 201 -17.55 4.91 -9.76
CA MET A 201 -17.40 5.26 -8.34
C MET A 201 -18.06 4.22 -7.41
N THR A 202 -19.07 3.50 -7.91
CA THR A 202 -19.76 2.45 -7.17
C THR A 202 -19.65 1.10 -7.85
N ALA A 203 -19.84 0.01 -7.10
CA ALA A 203 -19.87 -1.34 -7.66
C ALA A 203 -21.00 -1.56 -8.69
N SER A 204 -22.04 -0.71 -8.70
CA SER A 204 -23.14 -0.78 -9.67
C SER A 204 -22.89 0.00 -10.96
N ASP A 205 -21.86 0.83 -11.01
CA ASP A 205 -21.55 1.60 -12.20
C ASP A 205 -21.10 0.67 -13.32
N LEU A 206 -21.66 0.88 -14.52
CA LEU A 206 -21.30 0.10 -15.71
C LEU A 206 -20.00 0.57 -16.36
N GLY A 207 -19.53 1.77 -15.98
CA GLY A 207 -18.34 2.38 -16.55
C GLY A 207 -18.42 2.62 -18.05
N ASN A 208 -17.27 2.71 -18.69
CA ASN A 208 -17.08 2.83 -20.12
C ASN A 208 -15.96 1.89 -20.61
N ALA A 209 -15.50 2.06 -21.85
CA ALA A 209 -14.45 1.22 -22.42
C ALA A 209 -13.09 1.37 -21.72
N GLU A 210 -12.75 2.56 -21.21
CA GLU A 210 -11.54 2.83 -20.41
C GLU A 210 -11.66 2.15 -19.04
N THR A 211 -12.82 2.30 -18.36
CA THR A 211 -13.10 1.62 -17.08
C THR A 211 -12.85 0.12 -17.18
N ARG A 212 -13.31 -0.52 -18.27
CA ARG A 212 -13.27 -1.98 -18.43
C ARG A 212 -11.86 -2.54 -18.26
N THR A 213 -10.81 -1.86 -18.73
CA THR A 213 -9.42 -2.35 -18.64
C THR A 213 -8.63 -1.70 -17.51
N GLU A 214 -9.30 -0.97 -16.61
CA GLU A 214 -8.75 -0.36 -15.41
C GLU A 214 -9.32 -0.98 -14.13
N GLY A 215 -8.95 -0.46 -12.98
CA GLY A 215 -9.30 -1.01 -11.69
C GLY A 215 -8.29 -2.04 -11.20
N VAL A 216 -8.32 -2.26 -9.88
CA VAL A 216 -7.41 -3.20 -9.20
C VAL A 216 -8.16 -3.87 -8.06
N GLY A 217 -7.85 -5.15 -7.83
CA GLY A 217 -8.31 -5.90 -6.68
C GLY A 217 -7.13 -6.40 -5.85
N LEU A 218 -7.20 -6.21 -4.54
CA LEU A 218 -6.13 -6.50 -3.59
C LEU A 218 -6.65 -7.40 -2.48
N ILE A 219 -5.93 -8.50 -2.20
CA ILE A 219 -6.18 -9.39 -1.06
C ILE A 219 -4.95 -9.35 -0.17
N ILE A 220 -5.13 -9.01 1.11
CA ILE A 220 -4.07 -8.99 2.10
C ILE A 220 -4.51 -9.72 3.36
N SER A 221 -3.64 -10.59 3.85
CA SER A 221 -3.67 -11.06 5.24
C SER A 221 -2.35 -10.74 5.90
N ASN A 222 -2.39 -10.48 7.20
CA ASN A 222 -1.20 -10.33 8.02
C ASN A 222 -0.93 -11.55 8.92
N ASN A 223 -1.65 -12.66 8.70
CA ASN A 223 -1.54 -13.87 9.48
C ASN A 223 -0.73 -14.94 8.73
N PRO A 224 0.54 -15.20 9.11
CA PRO A 224 1.38 -16.19 8.42
C PRO A 224 0.88 -17.63 8.57
N LYS A 225 -0.13 -17.88 9.42
CA LYS A 225 -0.74 -19.17 9.68
C LYS A 225 -2.19 -19.24 9.16
N LEU A 226 -2.62 -18.27 8.33
CA LEU A 226 -3.95 -18.26 7.75
C LEU A 226 -4.25 -19.59 7.04
N GLN A 227 -5.37 -20.20 7.40
CA GLN A 227 -5.91 -21.40 6.76
C GLN A 227 -7.41 -21.21 6.60
N LEU A 228 -7.87 -21.20 5.36
CA LEU A 228 -9.29 -21.15 5.05
C LEU A 228 -9.88 -22.57 5.06
N GLY A 229 -11.13 -22.70 5.51
CA GLY A 229 -11.90 -23.92 5.41
C GLY A 229 -12.21 -24.28 3.96
N GLN A 230 -12.59 -25.55 3.71
CA GLN A 230 -12.87 -26.03 2.35
C GLN A 230 -14.05 -25.34 1.65
N GLN A 231 -14.93 -24.69 2.42
CA GLN A 231 -16.11 -23.98 1.91
C GLN A 231 -15.95 -22.45 2.00
N ASP A 232 -14.85 -21.97 2.60
CA ASP A 232 -14.59 -20.55 2.77
C ASP A 232 -14.08 -19.96 1.45
N ASN A 233 -14.55 -18.76 1.13
CA ASN A 233 -14.08 -18.01 -0.02
C ASN A 233 -13.75 -16.58 0.38
N VAL A 234 -12.70 -16.04 -0.22
CA VAL A 234 -12.41 -14.61 -0.26
C VAL A 234 -12.89 -14.09 -1.61
N VAL A 235 -13.62 -12.97 -1.60
CA VAL A 235 -14.24 -12.43 -2.81
C VAL A 235 -13.79 -11.00 -3.02
N LEU A 236 -13.28 -10.71 -4.23
CA LEU A 236 -13.09 -9.34 -4.69
C LEU A 236 -14.31 -8.94 -5.53
N HIS A 237 -15.10 -8.01 -5.01
CA HIS A 237 -16.25 -7.45 -5.71
C HIS A 237 -15.80 -6.39 -6.71
N MET A 238 -15.35 -6.81 -7.90
CA MET A 238 -14.79 -5.89 -8.91
C MET A 238 -15.83 -4.92 -9.49
N GLY A 239 -17.12 -5.19 -9.32
CA GLY A 239 -18.21 -4.33 -9.78
C GLY A 239 -18.71 -4.66 -11.20
N LEU A 240 -19.87 -4.09 -11.57
CA LEU A 240 -20.59 -4.44 -12.80
C LEU A 240 -19.86 -4.05 -14.09
N ALA A 241 -19.05 -2.99 -14.08
CA ALA A 241 -18.12 -2.66 -15.16
C ALA A 241 -17.18 -3.84 -15.51
N HIS A 242 -16.97 -4.75 -14.55
CA HIS A 242 -16.05 -5.87 -14.64
C HIS A 242 -16.74 -7.24 -14.65
N ALA A 243 -18.05 -7.32 -14.95
CA ALA A 243 -18.74 -8.61 -15.09
C ALA A 243 -18.18 -9.47 -16.24
N ASN A 244 -18.07 -10.78 -16.03
CA ASN A 244 -17.60 -11.79 -16.99
C ASN A 244 -16.27 -11.41 -17.67
N GLN A 245 -15.25 -11.11 -16.87
CA GLN A 245 -13.99 -10.53 -17.32
C GLN A 245 -12.79 -11.35 -16.85
N ALA A 246 -11.80 -11.49 -17.74
CA ALA A 246 -10.50 -12.02 -17.37
C ALA A 246 -9.65 -10.97 -16.63
N PHE A 247 -9.18 -11.35 -15.45
CA PHE A 247 -8.19 -10.66 -14.64
C PHE A 247 -6.90 -11.47 -14.59
N ARG A 248 -5.78 -10.76 -14.44
CA ARG A 248 -4.45 -11.35 -14.32
C ARG A 248 -3.76 -10.85 -13.06
N ALA A 249 -2.89 -11.66 -12.49
CA ALA A 249 -2.13 -11.25 -11.32
C ALA A 249 -1.04 -10.21 -11.67
N VAL A 250 -0.73 -9.30 -10.74
CA VAL A 250 0.43 -8.39 -10.77
C VAL A 250 1.49 -8.89 -9.79
N VAL A 251 1.06 -9.23 -8.59
CA VAL A 251 1.90 -9.70 -7.49
C VAL A 251 1.18 -10.86 -6.82
N LEU A 252 1.85 -12.00 -6.64
CA LEU A 252 1.34 -13.12 -5.86
C LEU A 252 2.35 -13.59 -4.82
N THR A 253 1.79 -13.98 -3.67
CA THR A 253 2.54 -14.65 -2.61
C THR A 253 2.95 -16.05 -3.02
N THR A 254 4.19 -16.41 -2.69
CA THR A 254 4.73 -17.76 -2.81
C THR A 254 5.34 -18.20 -1.49
N ALA A 255 5.70 -19.49 -1.38
CA ALA A 255 6.35 -20.02 -0.18
C ALA A 255 7.68 -19.30 0.15
N THR A 256 8.39 -18.75 -0.83
CA THR A 256 9.73 -18.18 -0.65
C THR A 256 9.83 -16.66 -0.84
N GLY A 257 8.76 -16.00 -1.27
CA GLY A 257 8.75 -14.56 -1.55
C GLY A 257 7.50 -14.12 -2.30
N LEU A 258 7.68 -13.22 -3.26
CA LEU A 258 6.66 -12.78 -4.20
C LEU A 258 7.04 -13.14 -5.63
N THR A 259 6.05 -13.47 -6.45
CA THR A 259 6.18 -13.47 -7.91
C THR A 259 5.53 -12.20 -8.47
N ILE A 260 6.23 -11.55 -9.39
CA ILE A 260 5.82 -10.32 -10.05
C ILE A 260 5.60 -10.65 -11.53
N TYR A 261 4.47 -10.20 -12.08
CA TYR A 261 4.05 -10.49 -13.44
C TYR A 261 3.93 -9.20 -14.27
N ASN A 262 4.61 -9.17 -15.42
CA ASN A 262 4.67 -7.98 -16.27
C ASN A 262 3.58 -7.93 -17.36
N ASP A 263 2.98 -9.09 -17.71
CA ASP A 263 1.69 -9.30 -18.40
C ASP A 263 1.68 -10.74 -18.99
N ASP A 264 2.83 -11.20 -19.48
CA ASP A 264 3.05 -12.58 -19.99
C ASP A 264 3.04 -13.62 -18.85
N ASP A 265 2.49 -14.81 -19.12
CA ASP A 265 2.41 -15.98 -18.22
C ASP A 265 1.75 -15.73 -16.84
N ALA A 266 1.08 -14.59 -16.68
CA ALA A 266 0.34 -14.27 -15.46
C ALA A 266 -0.85 -15.23 -15.29
N PRO A 267 -1.07 -15.80 -14.07
CA PRO A 267 -2.28 -16.55 -13.78
C PRO A 267 -3.53 -15.73 -14.10
N ILE A 268 -4.49 -16.36 -14.78
CA ILE A 268 -5.76 -15.74 -15.18
C ILE A 268 -6.89 -16.24 -14.29
N ARG A 269 -7.78 -15.33 -13.89
CA ARG A 269 -9.08 -15.64 -13.28
C ARG A 269 -10.19 -14.87 -13.95
N TYR A 270 -11.41 -15.36 -13.79
CA TYR A 270 -12.59 -14.75 -14.39
C TYR A 270 -13.54 -14.28 -13.30
N THR A 271 -14.03 -13.05 -13.44
CA THR A 271 -15.19 -12.61 -12.67
C THR A 271 -16.45 -13.31 -13.17
N ASP A 272 -17.42 -13.48 -12.29
CA ASP A 272 -18.74 -13.95 -12.65
C ASP A 272 -19.62 -12.84 -13.28
N ASN A 273 -20.92 -13.09 -13.43
CA ASN A 273 -21.86 -12.13 -14.00
C ASN A 273 -22.16 -10.91 -13.11
N LYS A 274 -21.69 -10.90 -11.86
CA LYS A 274 -21.78 -9.76 -10.92
C LYS A 274 -20.47 -8.98 -10.84
N GLY A 275 -19.39 -9.47 -11.47
CA GLY A 275 -18.08 -8.88 -11.34
C GLY A 275 -17.28 -9.43 -10.15
N ASP A 276 -17.65 -10.58 -9.59
CA ASP A 276 -16.96 -11.14 -8.43
C ASP A 276 -15.82 -12.06 -8.86
N LEU A 277 -14.59 -11.77 -8.40
CA LEU A 277 -13.47 -12.73 -8.43
C LEU A 277 -13.49 -13.53 -7.12
N ILE A 278 -13.56 -14.85 -7.23
CA ILE A 278 -13.71 -15.75 -6.09
C ILE A 278 -12.44 -16.58 -5.89
N PHE A 279 -11.97 -16.65 -4.65
CA PHE A 279 -10.74 -17.32 -4.24
C PHE A 279 -11.04 -18.27 -3.08
N ASN A 280 -10.55 -19.51 -3.17
CA ASN A 280 -10.74 -20.54 -2.15
C ASN A 280 -9.46 -20.76 -1.30
N ASN A 281 -9.47 -21.80 -0.48
CA ASN A 281 -8.37 -22.16 0.42
C ASN A 281 -7.06 -22.61 -0.25
N HIS A 282 -7.06 -22.94 -1.55
CA HIS A 282 -5.85 -23.17 -2.32
C HIS A 282 -5.24 -21.86 -2.84
N ASP A 283 -6.04 -20.80 -2.88
CA ASP A 283 -5.69 -19.53 -3.50
C ASP A 283 -5.18 -18.53 -2.48
N VAL A 284 -5.80 -18.51 -1.30
CA VAL A 284 -5.48 -17.59 -0.20
C VAL A 284 -5.08 -18.40 1.03
N TYR A 285 -3.84 -18.23 1.46
CA TYR A 285 -3.22 -18.99 2.54
C TYR A 285 -2.10 -18.19 3.22
N GLY A 286 -1.76 -18.52 4.46
CA GLY A 286 -0.68 -17.85 5.19
C GLY A 286 0.70 -18.37 4.80
N VAL A 287 1.66 -17.45 4.64
CA VAL A 287 3.09 -17.78 4.54
C VAL A 287 3.94 -16.91 5.45
N LEU A 288 5.16 -17.39 5.71
CA LEU A 288 6.22 -16.61 6.33
C LEU A 288 7.48 -16.72 5.48
N ASN A 289 7.81 -15.64 4.80
CA ASN A 289 9.01 -15.49 3.98
C ASN A 289 9.60 -14.08 4.17
N PRO A 290 10.76 -13.73 3.58
CA PRO A 290 11.39 -12.43 3.80
C PRO A 290 10.57 -11.20 3.43
N GLN A 291 9.57 -11.33 2.54
CA GLN A 291 8.76 -10.23 2.04
C GLN A 291 7.33 -10.25 2.60
N VAL A 292 6.81 -11.42 2.98
CA VAL A 292 5.43 -11.64 3.41
C VAL A 292 5.36 -12.48 4.68
N SER A 293 4.63 -11.99 5.67
CA SER A 293 4.20 -12.65 6.90
C SER A 293 2.68 -12.55 6.93
N GLY A 294 2.02 -13.45 6.21
CA GLY A 294 0.61 -13.34 5.84
C GLY A 294 0.37 -13.73 4.39
N PHE A 295 -0.37 -12.91 3.66
CA PHE A 295 -0.67 -13.10 2.24
C PHE A 295 -0.80 -11.75 1.52
N LEU A 296 -0.43 -11.72 0.24
CA LEU A 296 -0.59 -10.61 -0.68
C LEU A 296 -0.91 -11.16 -2.07
N ALA A 297 -2.01 -10.68 -2.66
CA ALA A 297 -2.31 -10.85 -4.07
C ALA A 297 -2.90 -9.56 -4.66
N MET A 298 -2.39 -9.14 -5.81
CA MET A 298 -2.90 -8.01 -6.58
C MET A 298 -3.34 -8.48 -7.97
N TRP A 299 -4.54 -8.09 -8.39
CA TRP A 299 -5.16 -8.49 -9.65
C TRP A 299 -5.64 -7.26 -10.42
N VAL A 300 -5.44 -7.26 -11.73
CA VAL A 300 -5.88 -6.20 -12.65
C VAL A 300 -6.54 -6.82 -13.88
N PRO A 301 -7.41 -6.10 -14.60
CA PRO A 301 -8.00 -6.65 -15.81
C PRO A 301 -6.97 -6.93 -16.89
N THR A 302 -7.26 -7.93 -17.71
CA THR A 302 -6.49 -8.21 -18.93
C THR A 302 -6.85 -7.22 -20.04
N GLY A 303 -5.99 -7.12 -21.06
CA GLY A 303 -6.29 -6.41 -22.31
C GLY A 303 -6.03 -4.89 -22.29
N ALA A 304 -5.51 -4.35 -21.19
CA ALA A 304 -5.08 -2.96 -21.14
C ALA A 304 -3.92 -2.68 -22.12
N PRO A 305 -4.05 -1.69 -23.03
CA PRO A 305 -2.97 -1.36 -23.97
C PRO A 305 -1.72 -0.88 -23.23
N ALA A 306 -0.56 -1.01 -23.87
CA ALA A 306 0.73 -0.68 -23.26
C ALA A 306 0.83 0.78 -22.80
N ASN A 307 0.12 1.69 -23.46
CA ASN A 307 0.07 3.12 -23.15
C ASN A 307 -1.17 3.55 -22.35
N GLN A 308 -1.93 2.60 -21.77
CA GLN A 308 -3.03 2.95 -20.87
C GLN A 308 -2.52 3.74 -19.66
N ASP A 309 -3.27 4.76 -19.26
CA ASP A 309 -2.98 5.66 -18.16
C ASP A 309 -4.27 6.08 -17.48
N ALA A 310 -4.51 5.53 -16.28
CA ALA A 310 -5.74 5.73 -15.52
C ALA A 310 -5.78 7.08 -14.78
N ARG A 311 -4.72 7.90 -14.91
CA ARG A 311 -4.64 9.20 -14.23
C ARG A 311 -5.64 10.20 -14.80
N SER A 312 -5.91 11.22 -13.99
CA SER A 312 -6.74 12.37 -14.29
C SER A 312 -5.94 13.65 -14.17
N THR A 313 -6.19 14.59 -15.07
CA THR A 313 -5.58 15.93 -15.05
C THR A 313 -6.40 16.88 -14.18
N ALA A 314 -5.73 17.76 -13.45
CA ALA A 314 -6.42 18.82 -12.70
C ALA A 314 -7.22 19.74 -13.63
N SER A 315 -8.40 20.15 -13.17
CA SER A 315 -9.20 21.16 -13.85
C SER A 315 -8.54 22.54 -13.74
N THR A 316 -8.73 23.38 -14.76
CA THR A 316 -8.32 24.80 -14.74
C THR A 316 -9.43 25.73 -14.25
N ASN A 317 -10.58 25.19 -13.88
CA ASN A 317 -11.68 25.96 -13.31
C ASN A 317 -11.26 26.59 -11.97
N SER A 318 -11.70 27.82 -11.73
CA SER A 318 -11.43 28.49 -10.45
C SER A 318 -12.10 27.74 -9.29
N SER A 319 -11.33 27.51 -8.21
CA SER A 319 -11.88 27.05 -6.94
C SER A 319 -12.81 28.10 -6.33
N THR A 320 -13.84 27.67 -5.62
CA THR A 320 -14.86 28.53 -5.01
C THR A 320 -15.09 28.29 -3.52
N ASP A 321 -14.41 27.30 -2.93
CA ASP A 321 -14.58 26.88 -1.53
C ASP A 321 -13.45 27.37 -0.60
N GLY A 322 -12.47 28.09 -1.13
CA GLY A 322 -11.32 28.58 -0.38
C GLY A 322 -10.24 27.53 -0.11
N SER A 323 -10.39 26.31 -0.63
CA SER A 323 -9.39 25.25 -0.52
C SER A 323 -8.40 25.30 -1.69
N ALA A 324 -7.12 25.08 -1.43
CA ALA A 324 -6.08 24.99 -2.46
C ALA A 324 -5.94 23.56 -3.04
N TYR A 325 -5.99 22.53 -2.19
CA TYR A 325 -6.07 21.13 -2.61
C TYR A 325 -7.49 20.59 -2.44
N HIS A 326 -7.88 19.67 -3.31
CA HIS A 326 -9.15 18.95 -3.24
C HIS A 326 -8.90 17.47 -3.45
N SER A 327 -9.36 16.63 -2.54
CA SER A 327 -9.21 15.18 -2.66
C SER A 327 -10.12 14.64 -3.76
N ASN A 328 -9.56 14.39 -4.94
CA ASN A 328 -10.27 13.96 -6.14
C ASN A 328 -9.33 13.18 -7.06
N ALA A 329 -9.83 12.64 -8.18
CA ALA A 329 -9.04 11.82 -9.10
C ALA A 329 -7.74 12.50 -9.60
N ALA A 330 -7.71 13.84 -9.73
CA ALA A 330 -6.51 14.54 -10.19
C ALA A 330 -5.44 14.63 -9.10
N LEU A 331 -5.84 14.84 -7.83
CA LEU A 331 -4.92 14.80 -6.70
C LEU A 331 -4.45 13.38 -6.42
N ASP A 332 -5.37 12.41 -6.48
CA ASP A 332 -5.06 10.97 -6.40
C ASP A 332 -4.08 10.53 -7.49
N SER A 333 -4.02 11.20 -8.63
CA SER A 333 -3.07 10.86 -9.70
C SER A 333 -1.61 11.19 -9.34
N GLN A 334 -1.35 11.91 -8.25
CA GLN A 334 -0.01 12.28 -7.81
C GLN A 334 0.66 11.16 -6.99
N VAL A 335 1.99 11.18 -6.98
CA VAL A 335 2.86 10.36 -6.12
C VAL A 335 4.03 11.23 -5.68
N ILE A 336 4.36 11.21 -4.38
CA ILE A 336 5.53 11.91 -3.84
C ILE A 336 6.66 10.91 -3.70
N PHE A 337 7.90 11.30 -4.01
CA PHE A 337 9.09 10.50 -3.74
C PHE A 337 10.03 11.25 -2.78
N GLU A 338 10.15 10.73 -1.56
CA GLU A 338 11.12 11.21 -0.57
C GLU A 338 12.50 10.61 -0.91
N SER A 339 13.26 11.35 -1.72
CA SER A 339 14.39 10.83 -2.48
C SER A 339 15.73 10.89 -1.74
N PHE A 340 15.78 10.59 -0.45
CA PHE A 340 17.03 10.52 0.32
C PHE A 340 16.90 9.59 1.54
N SER A 341 18.02 9.16 2.08
CA SER A 341 18.16 8.61 3.44
C SER A 341 19.17 9.47 4.19
N ASN A 342 18.98 9.58 5.51
CA ASN A 342 20.02 10.06 6.43
C ASN A 342 21.22 9.11 6.38
#